data_AF-A0A3N5QUC2-F1
#
_entry.id   AF-A0A3N5QUC2-F1
#
_cell.length_a   1.000
_cell.length_b   1.000
_cell.length_c   1.000
_cell.angle_alpha   90.00
_cell.angle_beta   90.00
_cell.angle_gamma   90.00
#
_symmetry.space_group_name_H-M   'P 1'
#
loop_
_entity.id
_entity.type
_entity.pdbx_description
1 polymer ?
#
loop_
_entity_poly.entity_id
_entity_poly.type
_entity_poly.pdbx_seq_one_letter_code
_entity_poly.pdbx_strand_id
1 'polypeptide(L)'
;MPQITKTFDSTLDRTAADYRLHISTNLKDDAWDRFLEEVPGGHHVQTGLWAQLKNMLGREAVRIVITSDDGRIVAGLQVLLRPYR
;
A
#
# COMPACT_ATOMS: atom_id res chain seq x y z
N MET A 1 -18.24 15.34 12.32
CA MET A 1 -17.84 15.27 10.89
C MET A 1 -17.82 13.81 10.48
N PRO A 2 -18.56 13.38 9.45
CA PRO A 2 -18.62 11.97 9.11
C PRO A 2 -17.34 11.56 8.36
N GLN A 3 -16.63 10.58 8.92
CA GLN A 3 -15.50 9.89 8.30
C GLN A 3 -16.07 8.90 7.27
N ILE A 4 -15.80 9.10 5.99
CA ILE A 4 -16.20 8.17 4.94
C ILE A 4 -15.14 7.08 4.86
N THR A 5 -15.32 6.00 5.62
CA THR A 5 -14.63 4.73 5.35
C THR A 5 -15.37 4.05 4.20
N LYS A 6 -14.89 4.23 2.97
CA LYS A 6 -15.37 3.45 1.82
C LYS A 6 -14.63 2.11 1.79
N THR A 7 -15.12 1.15 2.55
CA THR A 7 -14.81 -0.27 2.34
C THR A 7 -15.46 -0.67 1.03
N PHE A 8 -14.64 -0.84 -0.02
CA PHE A 8 -15.10 -1.45 -1.28
C PHE A 8 -14.84 -2.95 -1.18
N ASP A 9 -15.91 -3.68 -0.87
CA ASP A 9 -15.93 -5.14 -0.93
C ASP A 9 -16.33 -5.52 -2.36
N SER A 10 -15.36 -5.99 -3.16
CA SER A 10 -15.64 -6.56 -4.48
C SER A 10 -14.92 -7.89 -4.60
N THR A 11 -15.62 -8.94 -4.17
CA THR A 11 -15.24 -10.34 -4.37
C THR A 11 -15.19 -10.64 -5.86
N LEU A 12 -13.99 -10.62 -6.45
CA LEU A 12 -13.74 -11.23 -7.74
C LEU A 12 -13.51 -12.72 -7.51
N ASP A 13 -14.56 -13.49 -7.79
CA ASP A 13 -14.58 -14.94 -7.61
C ASP A 13 -13.69 -15.61 -8.68
N ARG A 14 -12.46 -15.95 -8.31
CA ARG A 14 -11.57 -16.84 -9.06
C ARG A 14 -10.76 -17.66 -8.07
N THR A 15 -10.75 -18.96 -8.30
CA THR A 15 -10.03 -20.00 -7.55
C THR A 15 -8.51 -19.76 -7.58
N ALA A 16 -8.07 -18.80 -6.77
CA ALA A 16 -6.69 -18.47 -6.45
C ALA A 16 -6.67 -18.33 -4.92
N ALA A 17 -5.56 -18.67 -4.26
CA ALA A 17 -5.46 -18.67 -2.81
C ALA A 17 -6.11 -17.43 -2.14
N ASP A 18 -6.64 -17.58 -0.93
CA ASP A 18 -7.35 -16.52 -0.20
C ASP A 18 -6.46 -15.28 -0.01
N TYR A 19 -6.54 -14.33 -0.95
CA TYR A 19 -5.78 -13.08 -0.91
C TYR A 19 -6.66 -11.93 -0.40
N ARG A 20 -6.11 -11.08 0.45
CA ARG A 20 -6.76 -9.86 0.95
C ARG A 20 -6.05 -8.62 0.42
N LEU A 21 -6.83 -7.63 0.01
CA LEU A 21 -6.35 -6.34 -0.45
C LEU A 21 -6.44 -5.31 0.68
N HIS A 22 -5.33 -4.64 0.98
CA HIS A 22 -5.25 -3.55 1.95
C HIS A 22 -4.86 -2.27 1.23
N ILE A 23 -5.60 -1.19 1.49
CA ILE A 23 -5.30 0.13 0.94
C ILE A 23 -5.09 1.09 2.11
N SER A 24 -3.97 1.79 2.11
CA SER A 24 -3.59 2.70 3.20
C SER A 24 -2.98 3.98 2.65
N THR A 25 -3.28 5.11 3.29
CA THR A 25 -2.60 6.40 3.08
C THR A 25 -1.57 6.69 4.17
N ASN A 26 -1.29 5.73 5.05
CA ASN A 26 -0.30 5.89 6.11
C ASN A 26 1.11 5.97 5.51
N LEU A 27 1.85 7.00 5.91
CA LEU A 27 3.22 7.24 5.45
C LEU A 27 4.23 6.24 6.01
N LYS A 28 3.87 5.51 7.08
CA LYS A 28 4.71 4.49 7.74
C LYS A 28 4.04 3.13 7.72
N ASP A 29 4.83 2.09 7.47
CA ASP A 29 4.41 0.69 7.51
C ASP A 29 5.65 -0.21 7.54
N ASP A 30 6.01 -0.68 8.74
CA ASP A 30 7.24 -1.46 8.95
C ASP A 30 7.16 -2.84 8.28
N ALA A 31 5.97 -3.42 8.17
CA ALA A 31 5.78 -4.71 7.50
C ALA A 31 6.01 -4.58 5.99
N TRP A 32 5.54 -3.48 5.39
CA TRP A 32 5.81 -3.14 4.00
C TRP A 32 7.29 -2.85 3.74
N ASP A 33 7.93 -2.05 4.59
CA ASP A 33 9.34 -1.71 4.40
C ASP A 33 10.22 -2.97 4.51
N ARG A 34 9.91 -3.88 5.45
CA ARG A 34 10.56 -5.19 5.54
C ARG A 34 10.32 -6.05 4.30
N PHE A 35 9.08 -6.11 3.80
CA PHE A 35 8.77 -6.83 2.56
C PHE A 35 9.61 -6.32 1.38
N LEU A 36 9.77 -4.99 1.24
CA LEU A 36 10.59 -4.39 0.20
C LEU A 36 12.09 -4.74 0.31
N GLU A 37 12.61 -4.95 1.52
CA GLU A 37 13.99 -5.39 1.73
C GLU A 37 14.22 -6.83 1.26
N GLU A 38 13.18 -7.67 1.33
CA GLU A 38 13.25 -9.11 1.05
C GLU A 38 13.00 -9.44 -0.43
N VAL A 39 12.26 -8.61 -1.17
CA VAL A 39 11.90 -8.91 -2.58
C VAL A 39 12.95 -8.48 -3.61
N PRO A 40 13.30 -9.35 -4.59
CA PRO A 40 14.07 -8.95 -5.74
C PRO A 40 13.37 -7.82 -6.50
N GLY A 41 14.03 -6.67 -6.63
CA GLY A 41 13.45 -5.47 -7.26
C GLY A 41 12.75 -4.51 -6.29
N GLY A 42 12.84 -4.74 -4.98
CA GLY A 42 12.51 -3.75 -3.97
C GLY A 42 13.30 -2.45 -4.21
N HIS A 43 12.60 -1.33 -4.36
CA HIS A 43 13.22 -0.05 -4.69
C HIS A 43 12.92 0.97 -3.60
N HIS A 44 13.92 1.77 -3.23
CA HIS A 44 13.79 2.78 -2.17
C HIS A 44 12.61 3.77 -2.36
N VAL A 45 12.13 3.96 -3.59
CA VAL A 45 10.99 4.85 -3.91
C VAL A 45 9.64 4.26 -3.49
N GLN A 46 9.61 2.97 -3.17
CA GLN A 46 8.44 2.28 -2.67
C GLN A 46 8.37 2.33 -1.13
N THR A 47 9.43 2.74 -0.43
CA THR A 47 9.48 2.75 1.04
C THR A 47 8.58 3.80 1.68
N GLY A 48 8.23 3.58 2.95
CA GLY A 48 7.54 4.56 3.79
C GLY A 48 8.37 5.83 4.02
N LEU A 49 9.70 5.73 4.12
CA LEU A 49 10.55 6.92 4.23
C LEU A 49 10.45 7.81 2.99
N TRP A 50 10.37 7.22 1.79
CA TRP A 50 10.14 7.99 0.57
C TRP A 50 8.75 8.63 0.54
N ALA A 51 7.72 7.92 1.02
CA ALA A 51 6.37 8.49 1.18
C ALA A 51 6.40 9.73 2.08
N GLN A 52 7.08 9.66 3.22
CA GLN A 52 7.25 10.81 4.13
C GLN A 52 7.96 11.98 3.44
N LEU A 53 9.08 11.72 2.76
CA LEU A 53 9.82 12.75 2.02
C LEU A 53 8.94 13.43 0.97
N LYS A 54 8.19 12.65 0.20
CA LYS A 54 7.34 13.19 -0.87
C LYS A 54 6.10 13.87 -0.34
N ASN A 55 5.60 13.47 0.83
CA ASN A 55 4.52 14.18 1.51
C ASN A 55 4.91 15.58 1.94
N MET A 56 6.13 15.78 2.46
CA MET A 56 6.67 17.12 2.72
C MET A 56 6.78 17.99 1.46
N LEU A 57 6.84 17.37 0.27
CA LEU A 57 6.87 18.05 -1.04
C LEU A 57 5.48 18.15 -1.69
N GLY A 58 4.40 17.98 -0.92
CA GLY A 58 3.03 18.15 -1.40
C GLY A 58 2.50 16.99 -2.25
N ARG A 59 3.07 15.79 -2.13
CA ARG A 59 2.53 14.57 -2.75
C ARG A 59 1.78 13.72 -1.71
N GLU A 60 0.70 13.09 -2.10
CA GLU A 60 -0.02 12.14 -1.24
C GLU A 60 0.40 10.71 -1.59
N ALA A 61 0.79 9.92 -0.60
CA ALA A 61 1.15 8.53 -0.81
C ALA A 61 -0.07 7.62 -0.56
N VAL A 62 -0.31 6.71 -1.50
CA VAL A 62 -1.31 5.64 -1.35
C VAL A 62 -0.57 4.31 -1.55
N ARG A 63 -0.73 3.39 -0.62
CA ARG A 63 -0.17 2.05 -0.67
C ARG A 63 -1.28 1.04 -0.84
N ILE A 64 -1.06 0.10 -1.77
CA ILE A 64 -1.93 -1.03 -2.03
C ILE A 64 -1.10 -2.29 -1.77
N VAL A 65 -1.55 -3.12 -0.84
CA VAL A 65 -0.86 -4.33 -0.39
C VAL A 65 -1.79 -5.52 -0.56
N ILE A 66 -1.27 -6.61 -1.10
CA ILE A 66 -1.97 -7.89 -1.20
C ILE A 66 -1.32 -8.84 -0.21
N THR A 67 -2.12 -9.43 0.68
CA THR A 67 -1.65 -10.44 1.64
C THR A 67 -2.29 -11.80 1.35
N SER A 68 -1.57 -12.88 1.60
CA SER A 68 -2.17 -14.22 1.75
C SER A 68 -3.04 -14.31 3.01
N ASP A 69 -3.73 -15.43 3.15
CA ASP A 69 -4.54 -15.81 4.31
C ASP A 69 -3.77 -15.81 5.63
N ASP A 70 -2.52 -16.28 5.58
CA ASP A 70 -1.56 -16.27 6.69
C ASP A 70 -1.04 -14.87 7.04
N GLY A 71 -1.48 -13.83 6.32
CA GLY A 71 -1.16 -12.43 6.56
C GLY A 71 0.17 -11.97 5.97
N ARG A 72 0.89 -12.81 5.23
CA ARG A 72 2.14 -12.40 4.56
C ARG A 72 1.86 -11.52 3.36
N ILE A 73 2.66 -10.48 3.17
CA ILE A 73 2.60 -9.65 1.97
C ILE A 73 3.14 -10.46 0.79
N VAL A 74 2.33 -10.62 -0.25
CA VAL A 74 2.71 -11.35 -1.47
C VAL A 74 2.96 -10.42 -2.65
N ALA A 75 2.36 -9.23 -2.63
CA ALA A 75 2.56 -8.20 -3.64
C ALA A 75 2.09 -6.84 -3.10
N GLY A 76 2.50 -5.77 -3.77
CA GLY A 76 1.96 -4.45 -3.52
C GLY A 76 2.65 -3.38 -4.33
N LEU A 77 2.16 -2.16 -4.18
CA LEU A 77 2.74 -0.96 -4.78
C LEU A 77 2.38 0.29 -3.98
N GLN A 78 3.23 1.30 -4.11
CA GLN A 78 3.04 2.64 -3.60
C GLN A 78 2.91 3.63 -4.76
N VAL A 79 1.82 4.39 -4.77
CA VAL A 79 1.52 5.47 -5.72
C VAL A 79 1.71 6.81 -5.02
N LEU A 80 2.29 7.77 -5.74
CA LEU A 80 2.39 9.16 -5.30
C LEU A 80 1.47 10.02 -6.15
N LEU A 81 0.41 10.51 -5.53
CA LEU A 81 -0.56 11.41 -6.15
C LEU A 81 -0.09 12.86 -5.97
N ARG A 82 -0.23 13.66 -7.03
CA ARG A 82 -0.13 15.12 -6.94
C ARG A 82 -1.56 15.66 -7.07
N PRO A 83 -2.14 16.28 -6.04
CA PRO A 83 -3.41 16.95 -6.19
C PRO A 83 -3.26 18.10 -7.18
N TYR A 84 -4.19 18.20 -8.14
CA TYR A 84 -4.30 19.37 -9.00
C TYR A 84 -5.06 20.46 -8.21
N ARG A 85 -4.41 21.61 -7.99
CA ARG A 85 -5.02 22.81 -7.39
C ARG A 85 -4.97 23.93 -8.41
#